data_AF-A0A965L6A6-F1
#
_entry.id   AF-A0A965L6A6-F1
#
_cell.length_a   1.000
_cell.length_b   1.000
_cell.length_c   1.000
_cell.angle_alpha   90.00
_cell.angle_beta   90.00
_cell.angle_gamma   90.00
#
_symmetry.space_group_name_H-M   'P 1'
#
loop_
_entity.id
_entity.type
_entity.pdbx_description
1 polymer ?
#
loop_
_entity_poly.entity_id
_entity_poly.type
_entity_poly.pdbx_seq_one_letter_code
_entity_poly.pdbx_strand_id
1 'polypeptide(L)'
;NDQGNTVISFLRKGETAKQQIIVILNLTPIPRENYRIGVPLPGVWKVIFNSDQGIYGGSDYPISGAVMTEEINWQGKAFSISINLPPLSAVLLKA
;
A
#
# COMPACT_ATOMS: atom_id res chain seq x y z
N ASN A 1 -6.59 -12.98 4.35
CA ASN A 1 -7.37 -13.29 3.14
C ASN A 1 -8.54 -12.33 3.14
N ASP A 2 -8.47 -11.24 2.38
CA ASP A 2 -9.50 -10.17 2.37
C ASP A 2 -10.44 -10.39 1.17
N GLN A 3 -11.21 -11.47 1.18
CA GLN A 3 -12.03 -11.91 0.04
C GLN A 3 -13.24 -11.02 -0.27
N GLY A 4 -13.59 -10.08 0.61
CA GLY A 4 -14.72 -9.15 0.41
C GLY A 4 -14.33 -7.83 -0.25
N ASN A 5 -13.05 -7.48 -0.20
CA ASN A 5 -12.50 -6.26 -0.74
C ASN A 5 -11.54 -6.70 -1.84
N THR A 6 -11.82 -6.45 -3.12
CA THR A 6 -10.95 -6.85 -4.25
C THR A 6 -9.60 -6.09 -4.25
N VAL A 7 -8.93 -6.02 -3.10
CA VAL A 7 -7.57 -5.56 -2.90
C VAL A 7 -6.66 -6.75 -2.64
N ILE A 8 -5.55 -6.78 -3.36
CA ILE A 8 -4.49 -7.76 -3.18
C ILE A 8 -3.24 -7.00 -2.74
N SER A 9 -2.61 -7.45 -1.66
CA SER A 9 -1.33 -6.90 -1.20
C SER A 9 -0.29 -7.99 -1.02
N PHE A 10 0.93 -7.78 -1.51
CA PHE A 10 2.03 -8.72 -1.35
C PHE A 10 3.39 -8.02 -1.25
N LEU A 11 4.35 -8.69 -0.63
CA LEU A 11 5.71 -8.18 -0.44
C LEU A 11 6.65 -8.69 -1.54
N ARG A 12 7.49 -7.80 -2.04
CA ARG A 12 8.70 -8.10 -2.79
C ARG A 12 9.90 -7.78 -1.90
N LYS A 13 10.79 -8.75 -1.74
CA LYS A 13 11.98 -8.65 -0.90
C LYS A 13 13.22 -8.58 -1.78
N GLY A 14 14.07 -7.60 -1.55
CA GLY A 14 15.44 -7.54 -2.06
C GLY A 14 16.41 -8.32 -1.18
N GLU A 15 17.70 -8.10 -1.41
CA GLU A 15 18.79 -8.80 -0.71
C GLU A 15 18.87 -8.40 0.77
N THR A 16 18.61 -7.14 1.08
CA THR A 16 18.64 -6.61 2.46
C THR A 16 17.23 -6.45 3.03
N ALA A 17 17.11 -6.53 4.36
CA ALA A 17 15.85 -6.31 5.06
C ALA A 17 15.20 -4.95 4.70
N LYS A 18 16.00 -3.90 4.48
CA LYS A 18 15.49 -2.56 4.12
C LYS A 18 15.03 -2.43 2.67
N GLN A 19 15.34 -3.40 1.81
CA GLN A 19 14.90 -3.39 0.42
C GLN A 19 13.58 -4.15 0.29
N GLN A 20 12.54 -3.68 0.98
CA GLN A 20 11.21 -4.26 0.87
C GLN A 20 10.27 -3.31 0.18
N ILE A 21 9.50 -3.87 -0.76
CA ILE A 21 8.42 -3.18 -1.45
C ILE A 21 7.14 -3.92 -1.14
N ILE A 22 6.12 -3.20 -0.70
CA ILE A 22 4.75 -3.71 -0.67
C ILE A 22 4.04 -3.22 -1.92
N VAL A 23 3.47 -4.18 -2.65
CA VAL A 23 2.60 -3.92 -3.81
C VAL A 23 1.17 -4.05 -3.32
N ILE A 24 0.34 -3.06 -3.62
CA ILE A 24 -1.08 -3.02 -3.27
C ILE A 24 -1.87 -2.75 -4.54
N LEU A 25 -2.83 -3.62 -4.84
CA LEU A 25 -3.68 -3.51 -6.01
C LEU A 25 -5.11 -3.28 -5.54
N ASN A 26 -5.75 -2.16 -5.89
CA ASN A 26 -7.20 -2.00 -5.75
C ASN A 26 -7.87 -2.34 -7.07
N LEU A 27 -8.50 -3.50 -7.15
CA LEU A 27 -9.14 -4.01 -8.37
C LEU A 27 -10.63 -3.68 -8.43
N THR A 28 -11.05 -2.58 -7.78
CA THR A 28 -12.42 -2.04 -7.86
C THR A 28 -12.37 -0.56 -8.24
N PRO A 29 -13.41 -0.02 -8.91
CA PRO A 29 -13.51 1.41 -9.21
C PRO A 29 -13.84 2.27 -7.98
N ILE A 30 -13.96 1.66 -6.80
CA ILE A 30 -14.28 2.34 -5.56
C ILE A 30 -12.95 2.64 -4.84
N PRO A 31 -12.60 3.91 -4.60
CA PRO A 31 -11.43 4.24 -3.79
C PRO A 31 -11.61 3.74 -2.35
N ARG A 32 -10.52 3.45 -1.66
CA ARG A 32 -10.55 2.98 -0.26
C ARG A 32 -9.76 3.92 0.63
N GLU A 33 -10.44 4.57 1.55
CA GLU A 33 -9.81 5.44 2.53
C GLU A 33 -9.27 4.65 3.72
N ASN A 34 -8.14 5.10 4.28
CA ASN A 34 -7.55 4.53 5.49
C ASN A 34 -7.39 3.00 5.46
N TYR A 35 -7.08 2.45 4.29
CA TYR A 35 -7.01 1.01 4.09
C TYR A 35 -5.78 0.44 4.81
N ARG A 36 -6.04 -0.54 5.68
CA ARG A 36 -5.07 -1.11 6.64
C ARG A 36 -4.34 -2.29 6.03
N ILE A 37 -3.01 -2.28 6.05
CA ILE A 37 -2.18 -3.36 5.51
C ILE A 37 -1.06 -3.71 6.49
N GLY A 38 -0.84 -5.01 6.70
CA GLY A 38 0.19 -5.50 7.60
C GLY A 38 1.56 -5.44 6.92
N VAL A 39 2.54 -4.86 7.60
CA VAL A 39 3.91 -4.72 7.10
C VAL A 39 4.92 -5.30 8.10
N PRO A 40 6.02 -5.90 7.64
CA PRO A 40 6.94 -6.62 8.52
C PRO A 40 7.95 -5.73 9.25
N LEU A 41 8.12 -4.46 8.84
CA LEU A 41 9.14 -3.56 9.37
C LEU A 41 8.49 -2.26 9.87
N PRO A 42 8.94 -1.74 11.02
CA PRO A 42 8.54 -0.42 11.48
C PRO A 42 9.23 0.67 10.66
N GLY A 43 8.67 1.88 10.70
CA GLY A 43 9.23 3.08 10.08
C GLY A 43 8.33 3.69 9.00
N VAL A 44 8.94 4.46 8.12
CA VAL A 44 8.24 5.21 7.08
C VAL A 44 8.25 4.42 5.78
N TRP A 45 7.06 4.07 5.29
CA TRP A 45 6.89 3.47 3.98
C TRP A 45 6.57 4.57 2.95
N LYS A 46 7.44 4.78 1.98
CA LYS A 46 7.29 5.82 0.95
C LYS A 46 6.61 5.27 -0.29
N VAL A 47 5.62 5.98 -0.82
CA VAL A 47 5.04 5.68 -2.13
C VAL A 47 6.10 5.94 -3.19
N ILE A 48 6.51 4.88 -3.89
CA ILE A 48 7.51 4.94 -4.97
C ILE A 48 6.87 4.85 -6.36
N PHE A 49 5.62 4.40 -6.44
CA PHE A 49 4.84 4.34 -7.66
C PHE A 49 3.35 4.34 -7.34
N ASN A 50 2.58 5.06 -8.15
CA ASN A 50 1.12 5.05 -8.13
C ASN A 50 0.63 5.08 -9.59
N SER A 51 -0.06 4.03 -10.03
CA SER A 51 -0.58 3.96 -11.40
C SER A 51 -1.72 4.95 -11.67
N ASP A 52 -2.35 5.52 -10.64
CA ASP A 52 -3.43 6.50 -10.75
C ASP A 52 -2.93 7.95 -10.95
N GLN A 53 -1.60 8.16 -11.03
CA GLN A 53 -1.07 9.49 -11.36
C GLN A 53 -1.51 9.94 -12.76
N GLY A 54 -1.83 11.22 -12.91
CA GLY A 54 -2.32 11.81 -14.17
C GLY A 54 -1.32 11.71 -15.32
N ILE A 55 -0.01 11.62 -15.03
CA ILE A 55 1.02 11.34 -16.04
C ILE A 55 0.84 9.99 -16.74
N TYR A 56 0.12 9.06 -16.12
CA TYR A 56 -0.25 7.75 -16.68
C TYR A 56 -1.70 7.70 -17.17
N GLY A 57 -2.42 8.84 -17.13
CA GLY A 57 -3.85 8.92 -17.45
C GLY A 57 -4.78 8.49 -16.32
N GLY A 58 -4.29 8.41 -15.08
CA GLY A 58 -5.10 8.14 -13.90
C GLY A 58 -5.91 9.35 -13.41
N SER A 59 -6.66 9.16 -12.33
CA SER A 59 -7.58 10.16 -11.79
C SER A 59 -6.94 11.21 -10.87
N ASP A 60 -5.64 11.08 -10.57
CA ASP A 60 -4.94 11.90 -9.57
C ASP A 60 -5.64 11.89 -8.20
N TYR A 61 -6.17 10.74 -7.80
CA TYR A 61 -6.82 10.60 -6.50
C TYR A 61 -5.82 10.92 -5.38
N PRO A 62 -6.20 11.73 -4.36
CA PRO A 62 -5.29 12.13 -3.31
C PRO A 62 -4.72 10.95 -2.50
N ILE A 63 -3.38 10.87 -2.46
CA ILE A 63 -2.65 9.85 -1.69
C ILE A 63 -1.44 10.47 -0.99
N SER A 64 -1.16 10.01 0.23
CA SER A 64 0.03 10.42 0.96
C SER A 64 1.29 9.87 0.28
N GLY A 65 2.30 10.71 0.06
CA GLY A 65 3.58 10.28 -0.50
C GLY A 65 4.40 9.35 0.41
N ALA A 66 4.06 9.29 1.70
CA ALA A 66 4.62 8.35 2.66
C ALA A 66 3.65 8.13 3.83
N VAL A 67 3.79 6.99 4.52
CA VAL A 67 3.00 6.64 5.70
C VAL A 67 3.90 6.04 6.78
N MET A 68 3.65 6.40 8.03
CA MET A 68 4.34 5.83 9.19
C MET A 68 3.64 4.55 9.64
N THR A 69 4.41 3.53 10.03
CA THR A 69 3.84 2.33 10.64
C THR A 69 3.26 2.60 12.02
N GLU A 70 2.20 1.88 12.35
CA GLU A 70 1.62 1.78 13.69
C GLU A 70 1.87 0.37 14.27
N GLU A 71 2.07 0.27 15.58
CA GLU A 71 2.20 -1.00 16.33
C GLU A 71 0.83 -1.68 16.50
N ILE A 72 0.18 -1.96 15.39
CA ILE A 72 -1.14 -2.59 15.33
C ILE A 72 -1.01 -3.88 14.53
N ASN A 73 -1.31 -5.00 15.20
CA ASN A 73 -1.30 -6.33 14.60
C ASN A 73 -2.32 -6.43 13.44
N TRP A 74 -1.85 -6.74 12.24
CA TRP A 74 -2.71 -6.89 11.06
C TRP A 74 -2.13 -7.89 10.06
N GLN A 75 -2.98 -8.70 9.41
CA GLN A 75 -2.56 -9.72 8.43
C GLN A 75 -1.37 -10.61 8.91
N GLY A 76 -1.31 -10.90 10.21
CA GLY A 76 -0.24 -11.70 10.81
C GLY A 76 1.12 -11.00 10.91
N LYS A 77 1.14 -9.66 10.89
CA LYS A 77 2.33 -8.81 11.10
C LYS A 77 2.15 -7.93 12.34
N ALA A 78 3.25 -7.62 13.01
CA ALA A 78 3.26 -6.78 14.23
C ALA A 78 2.98 -5.30 13.96
N PHE A 79 3.30 -4.83 12.75
CA PHE A 79 3.10 -3.45 12.33
C PHE A 79 2.11 -3.40 11.18
N SER A 80 1.43 -2.26 11.05
CA SER A 80 0.57 -1.97 9.91
C SER A 80 0.72 -0.52 9.46
N ILE A 81 0.30 -0.25 8.23
CA ILE A 81 0.16 1.10 7.68
C ILE A 81 -1.29 1.35 7.32
N SER A 82 -1.70 2.61 7.38
CA SER A 82 -2.99 3.10 6.90
C SER A 82 -2.74 4.02 5.71
N ILE A 83 -3.31 3.70 4.54
CA ILE A 83 -3.13 4.50 3.33
C ILE A 83 -4.41 4.55 2.50
N ASN A 84 -4.65 5.67 1.84
CA ASN A 84 -5.73 5.77 0.86
C ASN A 84 -5.33 5.07 -0.44
N LEU A 85 -6.21 4.24 -0.97
CA LEU A 85 -6.02 3.53 -2.23
C LEU A 85 -6.89 4.17 -3.33
N PRO A 86 -6.29 4.66 -4.42
CA PRO A 86 -7.02 5.12 -5.58
C PRO A 86 -7.89 4.01 -6.20
N PRO A 87 -8.92 4.36 -6.99
CA PRO A 87 -9.71 3.36 -7.71
C PRO A 87 -8.87 2.67 -8.79
N LEU A 88 -9.12 1.37 -9.05
CA LEU A 88 -8.49 0.59 -10.13
C LEU A 88 -6.96 0.80 -10.26
N SER A 89 -6.24 0.75 -9.14
CA SER A 89 -4.85 1.21 -9.07
C SER A 89 -3.87 0.16 -8.55
N ALA A 90 -2.60 0.35 -8.92
CA ALA A 90 -1.44 -0.28 -8.32
C ALA A 90 -0.59 0.76 -7.59
N VAL A 91 -0.43 0.60 -6.28
CA VAL A 91 0.39 1.46 -5.42
C VAL A 91 1.52 0.63 -4.84
N LEU A 92 2.75 1.12 -4.99
CA LEU A 92 3.93 0.48 -4.41
C LEU A 92 4.54 1.39 -3.35
N LEU A 93 4.81 0.81 -2.18
CA LEU A 93 5.54 1.49 -1.12
C LEU A 93 6.83 0.77 -0.79
N LYS A 94 7.87 1.53 -0.47
CA LYS A 94 9.17 1.03 -0.04
C LYS A 94 9.46 1.43 1.40
N ALA A 95 9.95 0.48 2.19
CA ALA A 95 10.44 0.70 3.56
C ALA A 95 11.73 1.54 3.62
#